data_AF-A0A853ELS4-F1
#
_entry.id   AF-A0A853ELS4-F1
#
_cell.length_a   1.000
_cell.length_b   1.000
_cell.length_c   1.000
_cell.angle_alpha   90.00
_cell.angle_beta   90.00
_cell.angle_gamma   90.00
#
_symmetry.space_group_name_H-M   'P 1'
#
loop_
_entity.id
_entity.type
_entity.pdbx_description
1 polymer ?
#
loop_
_entity_poly.entity_id
_entity_poly.type
_entity_poly.pdbx_seq_one_letter_code
_entity_poly.pdbx_strand_id
1 'polypeptide(L)'
;MGDMISNPRKRALALLRATVEKEMDPMGVEGNFVEIPSGPVVDLTSASGGVNSPDTWTSNLADAQNDAMKAEVGSLANAFLDIISAIDSERSGMEDMVDSESDEGRWPNA
;
A
#
# COMPACT_ATOMS: atom_id res chain seq x y z
N MET A 1 -33.47 -24.68 4.99
CA MET A 1 -32.03 -24.49 5.20
C MET A 1 -31.58 -23.76 3.95
N GLY A 2 -31.29 -22.47 4.03
CA GLY A 2 -30.88 -21.70 2.88
C GLY A 2 -29.55 -22.21 2.33
N ASP A 3 -29.29 -21.97 1.05
CA ASP A 3 -28.05 -22.41 0.44
C ASP A 3 -26.89 -21.55 0.99
N MET A 4 -25.80 -22.18 1.39
CA MET A 4 -24.64 -21.48 1.97
C MET A 4 -23.72 -21.07 0.83
N ILE A 5 -23.53 -19.76 0.65
CA ILE A 5 -22.67 -19.19 -0.38
C ILE A 5 -21.47 -18.49 0.21
N SER A 6 -20.40 -18.36 -0.56
CA SER A 6 -19.25 -17.55 -0.15
C SER A 6 -19.66 -16.09 0.00
N ASN A 7 -19.29 -15.48 1.12
CA ASN A 7 -19.65 -14.10 1.43
C ASN A 7 -19.16 -13.13 0.34
N PRO A 8 -20.07 -12.53 -0.45
CA PRO A 8 -19.70 -11.71 -1.60
C PRO A 8 -18.97 -10.43 -1.18
N ARG A 9 -19.35 -9.83 -0.03
CA ARG A 9 -18.67 -8.64 0.52
C ARG A 9 -17.25 -8.97 0.97
N LYS A 10 -17.06 -10.08 1.69
CA LYS A 10 -15.73 -10.51 2.14
C LYS A 10 -14.80 -10.81 0.96
N ARG A 11 -15.34 -11.41 -0.10
CA ARG A 11 -14.61 -11.63 -1.36
C ARG A 11 -14.27 -10.33 -2.08
N ALA A 12 -15.19 -9.37 -2.15
CA ALA A 12 -14.94 -8.06 -2.75
C ALA A 12 -13.83 -7.31 -1.99
N LEU A 13 -13.85 -7.32 -0.65
CA LEU A 13 -12.80 -6.74 0.18
C LEU A 13 -11.44 -7.42 -0.03
N ALA A 14 -11.41 -8.74 -0.23
CA ALA A 14 -10.18 -9.46 -0.57
C ALA A 14 -9.59 -9.01 -1.92
N LEU A 15 -10.43 -8.83 -2.94
CA LEU A 15 -10.01 -8.32 -4.25
C LEU A 15 -9.54 -6.86 -4.19
N LEU A 16 -10.20 -6.04 -3.38
CA LEU A 16 -9.79 -4.65 -3.15
C LEU A 16 -8.42 -4.59 -2.48
N ARG A 17 -8.19 -5.39 -1.44
CA ARG A 17 -6.88 -5.50 -0.77
C ARG A 17 -5.78 -5.89 -1.75
N ALA A 18 -6.00 -6.93 -2.55
CA ALA A 18 -5.02 -7.39 -3.54
C ALA A 18 -4.72 -6.32 -4.60
N THR A 19 -5.72 -5.51 -4.96
CA THR A 19 -5.54 -4.39 -5.89
C THR A 19 -4.69 -3.29 -5.24
N VAL A 20 -4.97 -2.94 -3.99
CA VAL A 20 -4.17 -1.96 -3.23
C VAL A 20 -2.72 -2.40 -3.10
N GLU A 21 -2.47 -3.67 -2.73
CA GLU A 21 -1.11 -4.23 -2.65
C GLU A 21 -0.39 -4.19 -4.00
N LYS A 22 -1.10 -4.49 -5.10
CA LYS A 22 -0.54 -4.41 -6.45
C LYS A 22 -0.15 -2.99 -6.84
N GLU A 23 -0.92 -1.98 -6.45
CA GLU A 23 -0.58 -0.57 -6.73
C GLU A 23 0.54 -0.04 -5.82
N MET A 24 0.75 -0.65 -4.64
CA MET A 24 1.89 -0.33 -3.76
C MET A 24 3.22 -0.91 -4.25
N ASP A 25 3.21 -2.07 -4.91
CA ASP A 25 4.40 -2.77 -5.44
C ASP A 25 5.35 -1.85 -6.26
N PRO A 26 4.89 -1.06 -7.26
CA PRO A 26 5.77 -0.17 -8.01
C PRO A 26 6.36 0.99 -7.19
N MET A 27 5.83 1.24 -5.98
CA MET A 27 6.30 2.31 -5.10
C MET A 27 7.43 1.85 -4.16
N GLY A 28 7.78 0.56 -4.15
CA GLY A 28 8.81 0.02 -3.25
C GLY A 28 8.45 0.13 -1.77
N VAL A 29 7.16 0.22 -1.47
CA VAL A 29 6.64 0.32 -0.10
C VAL A 29 6.39 -1.09 0.43
N GLU A 30 7.46 -1.78 0.82
CA GLU A 30 7.34 -3.04 1.57
C GLU A 30 7.46 -2.77 3.08
N GLY A 31 6.39 -3.08 3.81
CA GLY A 31 6.41 -3.47 5.22
C GLY A 31 6.69 -2.41 6.29
N ASN A 32 7.49 -1.38 6.04
CA ASN A 32 7.67 -0.19 6.91
C ASN A 32 8.74 0.78 6.40
N PHE A 33 9.33 0.53 5.23
CA PHE A 33 10.35 1.39 4.66
C PHE A 33 10.02 1.64 3.20
N VAL A 34 10.11 2.91 2.80
CA VAL A 34 10.29 3.26 1.40
C VAL A 34 11.69 2.76 1.04
N GLU A 35 11.82 1.49 0.65
CA GLU A 35 13.04 1.00 0.05
C GLU A 35 13.00 1.40 -1.43
N ILE A 36 13.74 2.47 -1.73
CA ILE A 36 13.96 2.98 -3.07
C ILE A 36 14.45 1.80 -3.96
N PRO A 37 13.95 1.65 -5.21
CA PRO A 37 14.21 0.46 -6.01
C PRO A 37 15.70 0.14 -6.15
N SER A 38 16.05 -1.12 -5.86
CA SER A 38 17.39 -1.69 -6.03
C SER A 38 17.72 -1.93 -7.52
N GLY A 39 17.86 -0.84 -8.29
CA GLY A 39 18.70 -0.80 -9.50
C GLY A 39 20.17 -0.62 -9.11
N PRO A 40 21.15 -0.45 -10.04
CA PRO A 40 22.54 -0.20 -9.67
C PRO A 40 22.57 0.95 -8.66
N VAL A 41 22.93 0.59 -7.43
CA VAL A 41 22.67 1.36 -6.23
C VAL A 41 23.51 2.61 -6.28
N VAL A 42 22.96 3.68 -6.85
CA VAL A 42 23.33 5.01 -6.39
C VAL A 42 22.69 5.06 -5.02
N ASP A 43 23.51 4.90 -3.99
CA ASP A 43 23.07 4.98 -2.61
C ASP A 43 22.56 6.40 -2.33
N LEU A 44 21.30 6.67 -2.66
CA LEU A 44 20.65 7.97 -2.51
C LEU A 44 20.49 8.38 -1.03
N THR A 45 20.82 7.48 -0.11
CA THR A 45 20.74 7.66 1.35
C THR A 45 22.11 7.89 2.01
N SER A 46 23.20 7.56 1.32
CA SER A 46 24.54 7.83 1.78
C SER A 46 24.93 9.27 1.52
N ALA A 47 25.70 9.85 2.45
CA ALA A 47 26.41 11.11 2.24
C ALA A 47 27.35 11.08 1.00
N SER A 48 27.56 9.90 0.40
CA SER A 48 28.32 9.68 -0.84
C SER A 48 27.47 9.16 -2.01
N GLY A 49 26.14 9.17 -1.90
CA GLY A 49 25.25 9.00 -3.05
C GLY A 49 25.61 9.99 -4.14
N GLY A 50 25.39 9.65 -5.42
CA GLY A 50 25.88 10.43 -6.58
C GLY A 50 25.44 11.90 -6.64
N VAL A 51 24.60 12.36 -5.72
CA VAL A 51 24.23 13.76 -5.48
C VAL A 51 25.28 14.52 -4.65
N ASN A 52 26.04 13.82 -3.79
CA ASN A 52 27.06 14.33 -2.86
C ASN A 52 28.46 13.73 -3.13
N SER A 53 28.77 13.38 -4.39
CA SER A 53 30.17 13.16 -4.78
C SER A 53 30.96 14.47 -4.56
N PRO A 54 32.25 14.44 -4.18
CA PRO A 54 33.06 15.65 -4.07
C PRO A 54 33.10 16.48 -5.37
N ASP A 55 32.86 15.83 -6.51
CA ASP A 55 32.81 16.44 -7.85
C ASP A 55 31.40 16.95 -8.25
N THR A 56 30.38 16.73 -7.43
CA THR A 56 29.03 17.27 -7.63
C THR A 56 28.79 18.38 -6.61
N TRP A 57 28.33 19.55 -7.08
CA TRP A 57 27.98 20.64 -6.17
C TRP A 57 26.95 20.14 -5.14
N THR A 58 27.35 20.16 -3.86
CA THR A 58 26.45 20.10 -2.70
C THR A 58 25.49 21.26 -2.81
N SER A 59 24.39 21.04 -3.53
CA SER A 59 23.36 22.04 -3.74
C SER A 59 22.33 21.84 -2.66
N ASN A 60 22.20 22.81 -1.75
CA ASN A 60 21.11 22.86 -0.76
C ASN A 60 19.72 22.64 -1.40
N LEU A 61 19.57 22.96 -2.70
CA LEU A 61 18.37 22.70 -3.46
C LEU A 61 18.15 21.20 -3.75
N ALA A 62 19.20 20.44 -4.05
CA ALA A 62 19.09 19.00 -4.29
C ALA A 62 18.71 18.25 -3.01
N ASP A 63 19.30 18.62 -1.88
CA ASP A 63 18.93 18.05 -0.57
C ASP A 63 17.48 18.39 -0.19
N ALA A 64 17.06 19.65 -0.38
CA ALA A 64 15.69 20.06 -0.11
C ALA A 64 14.65 19.34 -0.99
N GLN A 65 14.98 19.07 -2.26
CA GLN A 65 14.11 18.30 -3.15
C GLN A 65 14.05 16.81 -2.77
N ASN A 66 15.15 16.24 -2.30
CA ASN A 66 15.19 14.87 -1.79
C ASN A 66 14.30 14.72 -0.54
N ASP A 67 14.41 15.65 0.41
CA ASP A 67 13.60 15.63 1.64
C ASP A 67 12.11 15.84 1.36
N ALA A 68 11.77 16.75 0.43
CA ALA A 68 10.39 16.94 -0.01
C ALA A 68 9.83 15.66 -0.66
N MET A 69 10.60 15.01 -1.54
CA MET A 69 10.18 13.77 -2.18
C MET A 69 9.99 12.63 -1.17
N LYS A 70 10.88 12.50 -0.16
CA LYS A 70 10.71 11.52 0.92
C LYS A 70 9.43 11.77 1.72
N ALA A 71 9.11 13.02 2.03
CA ALA A 71 7.91 13.37 2.77
C ALA A 71 6.63 13.01 1.99
N GLU A 72 6.58 13.36 0.70
CA GLU A 72 5.43 13.06 -0.17
C GLU A 72 5.24 11.55 -0.38
N VAL A 73 6.33 10.82 -0.69
CA VAL A 73 6.27 9.36 -0.86
C VAL A 73 5.91 8.67 0.45
N GLY A 74 6.44 9.14 1.59
CA GLY A 74 6.07 8.62 2.91
C GLY A 74 4.60 8.86 3.26
N SER A 75 4.06 10.04 2.92
CA SER A 75 2.63 10.34 3.12
C SER A 75 1.74 9.43 2.26
N LEU A 76 2.14 9.18 1.01
CA LEU A 76 1.42 8.28 0.11
C LEU A 76 1.46 6.84 0.61
N ALA A 77 2.63 6.36 1.05
CA ALA A 77 2.81 5.04 1.66
C ALA A 77 1.88 4.85 2.87
N ASN A 78 1.83 5.82 3.78
CA ASN A 78 0.94 5.79 4.95
C ASN A 78 -0.53 5.71 4.55
N ALA A 79 -0.96 6.49 3.54
CA ALA A 79 -2.34 6.44 3.07
C ALA A 79 -2.72 5.04 2.54
N PHE A 80 -1.82 4.36 1.84
CA PHE A 80 -2.08 2.98 1.41
C PHE A 80 -2.12 1.99 2.57
N LEU A 81 -1.24 2.12 3.56
CA LEU A 81 -1.27 1.29 4.76
C LEU A 81 -2.56 1.49 5.55
N ASP A 82 -3.06 2.72 5.65
CA ASP A 82 -4.35 3.03 6.27
C ASP A 82 -5.51 2.37 5.53
N ILE A 83 -5.48 2.35 4.18
CA ILE A 83 -6.48 1.64 3.37
C ILE A 83 -6.44 0.14 3.65
N ILE A 84 -5.26 -0.48 3.67
CA ILE A 84 -5.12 -1.91 3.99
C ILE A 84 -5.66 -2.20 5.39
N SER A 85 -5.30 -1.38 6.37
CA SER A 85 -5.77 -1.52 7.76
C SER A 85 -7.29 -1.41 7.87
N ALA A 86 -7.90 -0.48 7.15
CA ALA A 86 -9.36 -0.33 7.09
C ALA A 86 -10.02 -1.57 6.48
N ILE A 87 -9.48 -2.09 5.37
CA ILE A 87 -9.99 -3.30 4.72
C ILE A 87 -9.88 -4.51 5.65
N ASP A 88 -8.72 -4.71 6.29
CA ASP A 88 -8.50 -5.84 7.20
C ASP A 88 -9.39 -5.75 8.45
N SER A 89 -9.61 -4.53 8.96
CA SER A 89 -10.53 -4.28 10.06
C SER A 89 -11.98 -4.60 9.68
N GLU A 90 -12.43 -4.22 8.48
CA GLU A 90 -13.78 -4.50 8.03
C GLU A 90 -13.98 -6.00 7.74
N ARG A 91 -12.97 -6.67 7.20
CA ARG A 91 -12.99 -8.12 6.97
C ARG A 91 -12.96 -8.91 8.28
N SER A 92 -12.33 -8.37 9.32
CA SER A 92 -12.22 -8.99 10.63
C SER A 92 -13.60 -9.14 11.25
N GLY A 93 -14.05 -10.38 11.41
CA GLY A 93 -15.38 -10.71 11.94
C GLY A 93 -16.41 -11.09 10.89
N MET A 94 -16.10 -11.00 9.60
CA MET A 94 -17.00 -11.54 8.56
C MET A 94 -16.86 -13.07 8.44
N GLU A 95 -17.98 -13.78 8.34
CA GLU A 95 -18.01 -15.21 8.03
C GLU A 95 -17.60 -15.46 6.56
N ASP A 96 -16.92 -16.58 6.29
CA ASP A 96 -16.53 -16.99 4.93
C ASP A 96 -17.72 -17.45 4.09
N MET A 97 -18.72 -18.03 4.76
CA MET A 97 -19.94 -18.56 4.18
C MET A 97 -21.12 -17.91 4.88
N VAL A 98 -22.12 -17.48 4.11
CA VAL A 98 -23.35 -16.86 4.60
C VAL A 98 -24.54 -17.52 3.91
N ASP A 99 -25.72 -17.43 4.53
CA ASP A 99 -26.95 -17.88 3.87
C ASP A 99 -27.22 -16.97 2.65
N SER A 100 -27.47 -17.58 1.49
CA SER A 100 -27.80 -16.88 0.24
C SER A 100 -28.99 -15.95 0.35
N GLU A 101 -29.90 -16.22 1.29
CA GLU A 101 -31.08 -15.40 1.53
C GLU A 101 -30.86 -14.31 2.59
N SER A 102 -29.71 -14.27 3.27
CA SER A 102 -29.37 -13.19 4.20
C SER A 102 -28.97 -11.92 3.47
N ASP A 103 -29.00 -10.79 4.17
CA ASP A 103 -28.57 -9.49 3.63
C ASP A 103 -27.10 -9.55 3.17
N GLU A 104 -26.25 -10.29 3.89
CA GLU A 104 -24.87 -10.53 3.50
C GLU A 104 -24.74 -11.39 2.24
N GLY A 105 -25.62 -12.38 2.06
CA GLY A 105 -25.67 -13.21 0.86
C GLY A 105 -26.15 -12.46 -0.38
N ARG A 106 -27.02 -11.46 -0.19
CA ARG A 106 -27.58 -10.62 -1.27
C ARG A 106 -26.79 -9.35 -1.57
N TRP A 107 -25.76 -9.06 -0.76
CA TRP A 107 -24.87 -7.92 -1.00
C TRP A 107 -24.28 -7.95 -2.43
N PRO A 108 -24.21 -6.81 -3.15
CA PRO A 108 -24.49 -5.44 -2.70
C PRO A 108 -25.95 -4.98 -2.88
N ASN A 109 -26.84 -5.86 -3.37
CA ASN A 109 -28.20 -5.50 -3.76
C ASN A 109 -29.26 -5.98 -2.74
N ALA A 110 -28.85 -6.15 -1.48
CA ALA A 110 -29.71 -6.62 -0.39
C ALA A 110 -30.98 -5.76 -0.23
#